data_AF-A0A536SZN6-F1
#
_entry.id   AF-A0A536SZN6-F1
#
_cell.length_a   1.000
_cell.length_b   1.000
_cell.length_c   1.000
_cell.angle_alpha   90.00
_cell.angle_beta   90.00
_cell.angle_gamma   90.00
#
_symmetry.space_group_name_H-M   'P 1'
#
loop_
_entity.id
_entity.type
_entity.pdbx_description
1 polymer ?
#
loop_
_entity_poly.entity_id
_entity_poly.type
_entity_poly.pdbx_seq_one_letter_code
_entity_poly.pdbx_strand_id
1 'polypeptide(L)' 'MTRSLLLALALVAANAAAQDSRPIRMLVGFPPGGSTDIVARIMSDKLREALGRPVIVDNRPGAGGQVAAVALKNAAPD' A
#
# COMPACT_ATOMS: atom_id res chain seq x y z
N MET A 1 18.62 40.59 -7.43
CA MET A 1 19.24 39.48 -6.66
C MET A 1 18.26 38.77 -5.73
N THR A 2 17.41 39.51 -5.00
CA THR A 2 16.37 38.95 -4.10
C THR A 2 15.28 38.12 -4.81
N ARG A 3 14.87 38.49 -6.03
CA ARG A 3 13.90 37.71 -6.83
C ARG A 3 14.41 36.34 -7.28
N SER A 4 15.69 36.25 -7.64
CA SER A 4 16.32 34.99 -8.07
C SER A 4 16.47 34.00 -6.92
N LEU A 5 16.67 34.50 -5.70
CA LEU A 5 16.77 33.69 -4.49
C LEU A 5 15.42 33.06 -4.09
N LEU A 6 14.32 33.81 -4.27
CA LEU A 6 12.96 33.31 -4.04
C LEU A 6 12.57 32.17 -5.00
N LEU A 7 13.00 32.25 -6.25
CA LEU A 7 12.70 31.22 -7.26
C LEU A 7 13.47 29.92 -7.00
N ALA A 8 14.73 30.03 -6.55
CA ALA A 8 15.55 28.87 -6.19
C ALA A 8 14.99 28.12 -4.96
N LEU A 9 14.43 28.85 -3.98
CA LEU A 9 13.84 28.24 -2.79
C LEU A 9 12.52 27.49 -3.11
N ALA A 10 11.76 27.96 -4.10
CA ALA A 10 10.54 27.31 -4.56
C ALA A 10 10.79 25.97 -5.26
N LEU A 11 11.92 25.81 -5.98
CA LEU A 11 12.27 24.53 -6.61
C LEU A 11 12.72 23.45 -5.61
N VAL A 12 13.29 23.85 -4.47
CA VAL A 12 13.70 22.90 -3.41
C VAL A 12 12.48 22.38 -2.63
N ALA A 13 11.44 23.21 -2.47
CA ALA A 13 10.20 22.83 -1.77
C ALA A 13 9.31 21.85 -2.56
N ALA A 14 9.49 21.72 -3.88
CA ALA A 14 8.66 20.85 -4.72
C ALA A 14 8.92 19.34 -4.53
N ASN A 15 9.92 18.96 -3.74
CA ASN A 15 10.23 17.55 -3.44
C ASN A 15 9.52 17.01 -2.17
N ALA A 16 8.65 17.81 -1.55
CA ALA A 16 7.94 17.40 -0.34
C ALA A 16 6.70 16.54 -0.68
N ALA A 17 6.82 15.24 -0.41
CA ALA A 17 5.72 14.33 -0.02
C ALA A 17 4.67 13.89 -1.07
N ALA A 18 4.98 13.81 -2.36
CA ALA A 18 4.09 13.15 -3.32
C ALA A 18 4.17 11.60 -3.30
N GLN A 19 5.14 11.01 -2.60
CA GLN A 19 5.46 9.58 -2.71
C GLN A 19 4.69 8.63 -1.76
N ASP A 20 3.95 9.14 -0.79
CA ASP A 20 3.39 8.31 0.30
C ASP A 20 1.98 7.74 0.06
N SER A 21 1.41 7.99 -1.12
CA SER A 21 0.05 7.59 -1.48
C SER A 21 -0.04 6.20 -2.14
N ARG A 22 1.00 5.36 -2.03
CA ARG A 22 0.95 4.00 -2.58
C ARG A 22 -0.17 3.19 -1.91
N PRO A 23 -1.00 2.46 -2.67
CA PRO A 23 -1.96 1.54 -2.10
C PRO A 23 -1.31 0.50 -1.18
N ILE A 24 -1.96 0.19 -0.07
CA ILE A 24 -1.58 -0.91 0.82
C ILE A 24 -2.04 -2.22 0.19
N ARG A 25 -1.16 -3.22 0.13
CA ARG A 25 -1.51 -4.56 -0.36
C ARG A 25 -1.76 -5.51 0.80
N MET A 26 -2.98 -6.02 0.90
CA MET A 26 -3.36 -7.06 1.84
C MET A 26 -3.20 -8.42 1.18
N LEU A 27 -2.15 -9.15 1.57
CA LEU A 27 -1.88 -10.49 1.03
C LEU A 27 -2.82 -11.53 1.66
N VAL A 28 -3.47 -12.33 0.82
CA VAL A 28 -4.35 -13.43 1.24
C VAL A 28 -3.80 -14.74 0.70
N GLY A 29 -3.47 -15.67 1.59
CA GLY A 29 -2.86 -16.98 1.23
C GLY A 29 -3.81 -18.02 0.63
N PHE A 30 -5.03 -17.64 0.27
CA PHE A 30 -6.10 -18.54 -0.15
C PHE A 30 -6.80 -18.03 -1.43
N PRO A 31 -7.47 -18.91 -2.20
CA PRO A 31 -8.15 -18.53 -3.43
C PRO A 31 -9.21 -17.44 -3.23
N PRO A 32 -9.46 -16.60 -4.25
CA PRO A 32 -10.55 -15.62 -4.23
C PRO A 32 -11.92 -16.28 -4.01
N GLY A 33 -12.84 -15.56 -3.37
CA GLY A 33 -14.22 -16.02 -3.10
C GLY A 33 -14.38 -16.99 -1.92
N GLY A 34 -13.28 -17.46 -1.30
CA GLY A 34 -13.32 -18.22 -0.05
C GLY A 34 -13.62 -17.33 1.18
N SER A 35 -13.89 -17.96 2.32
CA SER A 35 -14.18 -17.24 3.58
C SER A 35 -13.09 -16.23 3.96
N THR A 36 -11.81 -16.59 3.80
CA THR A 36 -10.69 -15.68 4.07
C THR A 36 -10.67 -14.47 3.14
N ASP A 37 -10.97 -14.65 1.84
CA ASP A 37 -11.02 -13.55 0.87
C ASP A 37 -12.20 -12.60 1.17
N ILE A 38 -13.37 -13.15 1.52
CA ILE A 38 -14.54 -12.35 1.88
C ILE A 38 -14.24 -11.48 3.12
N VAL A 39 -13.65 -12.06 4.16
CA VAL A 39 -13.24 -11.31 5.36
C VAL A 39 -12.19 -10.25 5.01
N ALA A 40 -11.19 -10.60 4.19
CA ALA A 40 -10.16 -9.66 3.76
C ALA A 40 -10.76 -8.45 3.01
N ARG A 41 -11.76 -8.66 2.15
CA ARG A 41 -12.44 -7.57 1.43
C ARG A 41 -13.20 -6.65 2.37
N ILE A 42 -13.96 -7.21 3.32
CA ILE A 42 -14.66 -6.44 4.36
C ILE A 42 -13.67 -5.62 5.19
N MET A 43 -12.51 -6.21 5.54
CA MET A 43 -11.45 -5.50 6.25
C MET A 43 -10.82 -4.41 5.38
N SER A 44 -10.58 -4.68 4.09
CA SER A 44 -9.97 -3.71 3.18
C SER A 44 -10.83 -2.45 3.01
N ASP A 45 -12.15 -2.60 2.96
CA ASP A 45 -13.07 -1.46 2.87
C ASP A 45 -13.01 -0.58 4.13
N LYS A 46 -13.03 -1.20 5.32
CA LYS A 46 -12.91 -0.47 6.60
C LYS A 46 -11.54 0.18 6.77
N LEU A 47 -10.47 -0.53 6.42
CA LEU A 47 -9.12 0.00 6.52
C LEU A 47 -8.87 1.13 5.54
N ARG A 48 -9.50 1.11 4.36
CA ARG A 48 -9.43 2.22 3.42
C ARG A 48 -9.91 3.52 4.05
N GLU A 49 -11.02 3.48 4.79
CA GLU A 49 -11.56 4.63 5.51
C GLU A 49 -10.66 5.05 6.68
N ALA A 50 -10.19 4.09 7.48
CA ALA A 50 -9.37 4.36 8.65
C ALA A 50 -7.96 4.90 8.32
N LEU A 51 -7.35 4.41 7.24
CA LEU A 51 -5.97 4.72 6.85
C LEU A 51 -5.90 5.85 5.81
N GLY A 52 -7.03 6.27 5.23
CA GLY A 52 -7.07 7.28 4.16
C GLY A 52 -6.32 6.86 2.88
N ARG A 53 -6.05 5.55 2.72
CA ARG A 53 -5.26 4.98 1.62
C ARG A 53 -6.00 3.78 1.04
N PRO A 54 -5.95 3.54 -0.28
CA PRO A 54 -6.52 2.34 -0.88
C PRO A 54 -5.88 1.09 -0.29
N VAL A 55 -6.70 0.11 0.12
CA VAL A 55 -6.25 -1.22 0.56
C VAL A 55 -6.72 -2.24 -0.47
N ILE A 56 -5.77 -2.91 -1.12
CA ILE A 56 -6.02 -3.83 -2.22
C ILE A 56 -5.78 -5.25 -1.75
N VAL A 57 -6.79 -6.12 -1.89
CA VAL A 57 -6.68 -7.55 -1.61
C VAL A 57 -5.93 -8.24 -2.76
N ASP A 58 -4.82 -8.91 -2.45
CA ASP A 58 -3.96 -9.65 -3.38
C ASP A 58 -3.88 -11.13 -2.95
N ASN A 59 -4.66 -11.98 -3.63
CA ASN A 59 -4.71 -13.41 -3.35
C ASN A 59 -3.50 -14.13 -3.95
N ARG A 60 -2.69 -14.75 -3.09
CA ARG A 60 -1.53 -15.56 -3.44
C ARG A 60 -1.67 -16.97 -2.86
N PRO A 61 -2.54 -17.82 -3.45
CA PRO A 61 -2.78 -19.16 -2.95
C PRO A 61 -1.57 -20.07 -3.14
N GLY A 62 -1.46 -21.08 -2.28
CA GLY A 62 -0.48 -22.15 -2.42
C GLY A 62 0.18 -22.52 -1.08
N ALA A 63 0.54 -23.80 -0.95
CA ALA A 63 1.27 -24.35 0.20
C ALA A 63 0.67 -23.94 1.57
N GLY A 64 -0.66 -23.94 1.70
CA GLY A 64 -1.34 -23.54 2.95
C GLY A 64 -1.11 -22.08 3.38
N GLY A 65 -0.81 -21.19 2.42
CA GLY A 65 -0.56 -19.76 2.67
C GLY A 65 0.93 -19.38 2.70
N GLN A 66 1.84 -20.34 2.59
CA GLN A 66 3.28 -20.07 2.61
C GLN A 66 3.74 -19.20 1.43
N VAL A 67 3.08 -19.29 0.27
CA VAL A 67 3.39 -18.43 -0.89
C VAL A 67 3.17 -16.94 -0.55
N ALA A 68 2.05 -16.62 0.11
CA ALA A 68 1.77 -15.26 0.58
C ALA A 68 2.75 -14.82 1.68
N ALA A 69 3.08 -15.71 2.63
CA ALA A 69 4.03 -15.40 3.69
C ALA A 69 5.44 -15.10 3.17
N VAL A 70 5.93 -15.87 2.19
CA VAL A 70 7.22 -15.61 1.53
C VAL A 70 7.17 -14.30 0.74
N ALA A 71 6.07 -14.02 0.04
CA ALA A 71 5.88 -12.75 -0.65
C ALA A 71 5.89 -11.55 0.32
N LEU A 72 5.30 -11.70 1.51
CA LEU A 72 5.34 -10.69 2.57
C LEU A 72 6.76 -10.50 3.10
N LYS A 73 7.46 -11.59 3.41
CA LYS A 73 8.84 -11.58 3.91
C LYS A 73 9.79 -10.83 2.98
N ASN A 74 9.58 -10.97 1.67
CA ASN A 74 10.42 -10.35 0.65
C ASN A 74 9.95 -8.96 0.21
N ALA A 75 8.87 -8.42 0.79
CA ALA A 75 8.40 -7.08 0.49
C ALA A 75 9.36 -6.03 1.06
N ALA A 76 9.38 -4.84 0.44
CA ALA A 76 10.04 -3.70 1.04
C ALA A 76 9.34 -3.35 2.37
N PRO A 77 10.09 -2.95 3.42
CA PRO A 77 9.49 -2.46 4.65
C PRO A 77 8.65 -1.21 4.35
N ASP A 78 7.56 -1.10 5.11
CA ASP A 78 6.58 -0.02 5.09
C ASP A 78 7.05 1.24 5.82
#